data_AF-A0A933ZHE3-F1
#
_entry.id   AF-A0A933ZHE3-F1
#
_cell.length_a   1.000
_cell.length_b   1.000
_cell.length_c   1.000
_cell.angle_alpha   90.00
_cell.angle_beta   90.00
_cell.angle_gamma   90.00
#
_symmetry.space_group_name_H-M   'P 1'
#
loop_
_entity.id
_entity.type
_entity.pdbx_description
1 polymer ?
#
loop_
_entity_poly.entity_id
_entity_poly.type
_entity_poly.pdbx_seq_one_letter_code
_entity_poly.pdbx_strand_id
1 'polypeptide(L)'
;MSLAIPTSLVHSGARKETDRMSSKELPHTHECFVCGESNVLGLQVRFTWEDDQAVVRFTPTEERCGYRGIVHGGVLSALIDETMGWAPAYVKKMMAVTAEMTVRFVKPVPVGTPLVVTGRFTEDKKYYWKTAGEIRGEDGTLYVTGTAKFVPIGKEESARVDQEMMIYPEGEPRLFS
;
A
#
# COMPACT_ATOMS: atom_id res chain seq x y z
N MET A 1 14.60 -33.24 55.24
CA MET A 1 13.28 -33.32 54.59
C MET A 1 13.17 -32.14 53.65
N SER A 2 13.25 -32.44 52.36
CA SER A 2 13.31 -31.49 51.24
C SER A 2 11.89 -31.13 50.81
N LEU A 3 11.58 -29.84 50.69
CA LEU A 3 10.41 -29.37 49.94
C LEU A 3 10.88 -28.24 49.02
N ALA A 4 11.10 -28.61 47.77
CA ALA A 4 11.51 -27.76 46.66
C ALA A 4 10.36 -26.86 46.21
N ILE A 5 10.74 -25.63 45.82
CA ILE A 5 9.89 -24.68 45.09
C ILE A 5 9.78 -25.18 43.64
N PRO A 6 8.59 -25.34 43.04
CA PRO A 6 8.50 -25.65 41.63
C PRO A 6 8.68 -24.37 40.80
N THR A 7 9.84 -24.30 40.14
CA THR A 7 10.09 -23.51 38.93
C THR A 7 9.48 -24.25 37.73
N SER A 8 9.04 -23.49 36.71
CA SER A 8 8.41 -23.91 35.42
C SER A 8 6.88 -24.05 35.49
N LEU A 9 6.06 -23.57 34.55
CA LEU A 9 6.27 -23.39 33.12
C LEU A 9 5.88 -21.98 32.65
N VAL A 10 6.82 -21.31 32.01
CA VAL A 10 6.52 -20.30 30.98
C VAL A 10 5.95 -21.09 29.80
N HIS A 11 4.65 -20.98 29.54
CA HIS A 11 4.09 -21.48 28.28
C HIS A 11 4.57 -20.55 27.16
N SER A 12 5.78 -20.80 26.65
CA SER A 12 6.22 -20.33 25.34
C SER A 12 5.42 -21.11 24.29
N GLY A 13 4.19 -20.67 24.04
CA GLY A 13 3.46 -21.06 22.85
C GLY A 13 4.15 -20.45 21.65
N ALA A 14 5.08 -21.20 21.05
CA ALA A 14 5.63 -20.91 19.74
C ALA A 14 4.46 -20.57 18.81
N ARG A 15 4.44 -19.33 18.33
CA ARG A 15 3.47 -18.86 17.35
C ARG A 15 3.69 -19.74 16.12
N LYS A 16 2.74 -20.63 15.83
CA LYS A 16 2.83 -21.54 14.70
C LYS A 16 3.00 -20.72 13.43
N GLU A 17 4.15 -20.93 12.81
CA GLU A 17 4.52 -20.59 11.45
C GLU A 17 3.60 -21.37 10.51
N THR A 18 2.39 -20.85 10.25
CA THR A 18 1.42 -21.25 9.19
C THR A 18 0.08 -20.57 9.45
N ASP A 19 0.04 -19.25 9.38
CA ASP A 19 -1.16 -18.57 8.87
C ASP A 19 -0.72 -18.02 7.51
N ARG A 20 -1.14 -18.68 6.43
CA ARG A 20 -0.84 -18.18 5.08
C ARG A 20 -1.65 -16.89 4.93
N MET A 21 -1.04 -15.76 5.22
CA MET A 21 -1.52 -14.44 4.80
C MET A 21 -1.85 -14.54 3.32
N SER A 22 -3.12 -14.43 2.95
CA SER A 22 -3.52 -14.46 1.54
C SER A 22 -3.12 -13.14 0.92
N SER A 23 -1.88 -13.08 0.42
CA SER A 23 -1.37 -11.96 -0.36
C SER A 23 -1.66 -12.21 -1.83
N LYS A 24 -2.26 -11.23 -2.50
CA LYS A 24 -2.54 -11.26 -3.93
C LYS A 24 -1.92 -10.05 -4.60
N GLU A 25 -1.11 -10.25 -5.63
CA GLU A 25 -0.55 -9.14 -6.41
C GLU A 25 -1.67 -8.42 -7.19
N LEU A 26 -1.65 -7.09 -7.13
CA LEU A 26 -2.58 -6.21 -7.82
C LEU A 26 -2.03 -5.86 -9.21
N PRO A 27 -2.91 -5.59 -10.19
CA PRO A 27 -2.48 -5.21 -11.53
C PRO A 27 -1.79 -3.84 -11.52
N HIS A 28 -0.94 -3.60 -12.52
CA HIS A 28 -0.20 -2.34 -12.72
C HIS A 28 -0.39 -1.82 -14.15
N THR A 29 0.34 -0.79 -14.55
CA THR A 29 0.27 -0.22 -15.91
C THR A 29 1.64 -0.12 -16.56
N HIS A 30 1.70 0.30 -17.82
CA HIS A 30 2.98 0.59 -18.50
C HIS A 30 3.61 1.91 -18.03
N GLU A 31 2.83 2.99 -17.96
CA GLU A 31 3.39 4.36 -17.91
C GLU A 31 3.27 5.07 -16.56
N CYS A 32 2.48 4.53 -15.61
CA CYS A 32 2.25 5.19 -14.32
C CYS A 32 3.57 5.56 -13.61
N PHE A 33 3.61 6.75 -13.02
CA PHE A 33 4.78 7.21 -12.27
C PHE A 33 5.12 6.31 -11.06
N VAL A 34 4.13 5.63 -10.45
CA VAL A 34 4.38 4.80 -9.26
C VAL A 34 4.55 3.32 -9.63
N CYS A 35 3.56 2.69 -10.26
CA CYS A 35 3.63 1.25 -10.61
C CYS A 35 4.11 0.94 -12.04
N GLY A 36 4.24 1.95 -12.90
CA GLY A 36 4.47 1.78 -14.34
C GLY A 36 5.73 0.99 -14.67
N GLU A 37 5.58 -0.18 -15.30
CA GLU A 37 6.73 -1.05 -15.58
C GLU A 37 7.67 -0.51 -16.66
N SER A 38 7.16 0.34 -17.56
CA SER A 38 7.94 0.94 -18.65
C SER A 38 8.44 2.35 -18.32
N ASN A 39 7.99 2.94 -17.20
CA ASN A 39 8.40 4.27 -16.77
C ASN A 39 9.73 4.21 -15.99
N VAL A 40 10.84 4.36 -16.71
CA VAL A 40 12.21 4.33 -16.13
C VAL A 40 12.50 5.47 -15.14
N LEU A 41 11.69 6.53 -15.13
CA LEU A 41 11.78 7.62 -14.16
C LEU A 41 10.84 7.41 -12.96
N GLY A 42 9.89 6.49 -13.09
CA GLY A 42 8.90 6.12 -12.08
C GLY A 42 9.44 5.21 -10.99
N LEU A 43 8.64 4.96 -9.96
CA LEU A 43 9.01 4.15 -8.79
C LEU A 43 9.00 2.64 -9.08
N GLN A 44 8.28 2.22 -10.13
CA GLN A 44 8.14 0.85 -10.61
C GLN A 44 7.79 -0.17 -9.50
N VAL A 45 6.94 0.24 -8.56
CA VAL A 45 6.54 -0.62 -7.42
C VAL A 45 5.44 -1.61 -7.79
N ARG A 46 5.26 -2.63 -6.94
CA ARG A 46 4.17 -3.60 -7.06
C ARG A 46 3.33 -3.60 -5.79
N PHE A 47 2.02 -3.59 -5.98
CA PHE A 47 1.06 -3.58 -4.91
C PHE A 47 0.51 -4.98 -4.67
N THR A 48 0.20 -5.28 -3.42
CA THR A 48 -0.50 -6.49 -3.01
C THR A 48 -1.77 -6.14 -2.25
N TRP A 49 -2.74 -7.04 -2.28
CA TRP A 49 -3.88 -7.06 -1.37
C TRP A 49 -3.57 -8.05 -0.25
N GLU A 50 -3.47 -7.56 0.98
CA GLU A 50 -3.13 -8.33 2.18
C GLU A 50 -4.09 -7.91 3.30
N ASP A 51 -4.75 -8.84 3.99
CA ASP A 51 -5.58 -8.56 5.19
C ASP A 51 -6.53 -7.33 5.06
N ASP A 52 -7.30 -7.28 3.98
CA ASP A 52 -8.26 -6.20 3.65
C ASP A 52 -7.66 -4.80 3.44
N GLN A 53 -6.39 -4.73 3.06
CA GLN A 53 -5.70 -3.49 2.72
C GLN A 53 -4.82 -3.66 1.48
N ALA A 54 -4.63 -2.56 0.77
CA ALA A 54 -3.59 -2.46 -0.25
C ALA A 54 -2.25 -2.22 0.44
N VAL A 55 -1.21 -2.90 -0.01
CA VAL A 55 0.14 -2.85 0.55
C VAL A 55 1.15 -2.64 -0.56
N VAL A 56 2.16 -1.82 -0.32
CA VAL A 56 3.38 -1.77 -1.13
C VAL A 56 4.60 -1.74 -0.22
N ARG A 57 5.61 -2.50 -0.61
CA ARG A 57 6.93 -2.50 0.04
C ARG A 57 7.91 -1.75 -0.85
N PHE A 58 8.64 -0.81 -0.27
CA PHE A 58 9.50 0.09 -1.02
C PHE A 58 10.73 0.51 -0.21
N THR A 59 11.90 0.40 -0.82
CA THR A 59 13.15 0.92 -0.25
C THR A 59 13.62 2.10 -1.12
N PRO A 60 13.51 3.34 -0.63
CA PRO A 60 13.88 4.53 -1.40
C PRO A 60 15.39 4.59 -1.61
N THR A 61 15.80 4.89 -2.84
CA THR A 61 17.20 5.12 -3.23
C THR A 61 17.57 6.60 -3.22
N GLU A 62 18.85 6.91 -3.44
CA GLU A 62 19.36 8.29 -3.44
C GLU A 62 18.69 9.18 -4.49
N GLU A 63 18.28 8.62 -5.64
CA GLU A 63 17.56 9.34 -6.69
C GLU A 63 16.18 9.84 -6.24
N ARG A 64 15.68 9.35 -5.08
CA ARG A 64 14.41 9.74 -4.48
C ARG A 64 14.59 10.70 -3.29
N CYS A 65 15.83 11.13 -3.05
CA CYS A 65 16.19 12.09 -2.02
C CYS A 65 15.62 13.48 -2.35
N GLY A 66 15.05 14.14 -1.34
CA GLY A 66 14.65 15.54 -1.42
C GLY A 66 15.66 16.47 -0.75
N TYR A 67 16.18 16.08 0.42
CA TYR A 67 17.11 16.90 1.19
C TYR A 67 18.03 16.04 2.06
N ARG A 68 19.35 16.15 1.85
CA ARG A 68 20.39 15.57 2.74
C ARG A 68 20.11 14.14 3.22
N GLY A 69 19.90 13.21 2.29
CA GLY A 69 19.63 11.80 2.61
C GLY A 69 18.21 11.54 3.16
N ILE A 70 17.31 12.52 3.10
CA ILE A 70 15.89 12.37 3.46
C ILE A 70 15.09 12.26 2.17
N VAL A 71 14.22 11.25 2.11
CA VAL A 71 13.32 11.00 0.97
C VAL A 71 12.39 12.18 0.73
N HIS A 72 12.21 12.55 -0.54
CA HIS A 72 11.36 13.67 -0.91
C HIS A 72 9.90 13.40 -0.51
N GLY A 73 9.26 14.38 0.15
CA GLY A 73 7.87 14.24 0.60
C GLY A 73 6.89 13.91 -0.53
N GLY A 74 7.13 14.42 -1.73
CA GLY A 74 6.34 14.08 -2.92
C GLY A 74 6.41 12.60 -3.34
N VAL A 75 7.53 11.92 -3.12
CA VAL A 75 7.64 10.47 -3.40
C VAL A 75 6.78 9.68 -2.42
N LEU A 76 6.87 10.04 -1.13
CA LEU A 76 6.05 9.44 -0.07
C LEU A 76 4.55 9.71 -0.29
N SER A 77 4.21 10.93 -0.73
CA SER A 77 2.84 11.31 -1.09
C SER A 77 2.32 10.50 -2.27
N ALA A 78 3.12 10.29 -3.32
CA ALA A 78 2.70 9.49 -4.48
C ALA A 78 2.48 8.01 -4.09
N LEU A 79 3.36 7.44 -3.27
CA LEU A 79 3.20 6.07 -2.77
C LEU A 79 1.91 5.91 -1.96
N ILE A 80 1.68 6.79 -0.98
CA ILE A 80 0.50 6.66 -0.11
C ILE A 80 -0.80 6.97 -0.87
N ASP A 81 -0.79 7.88 -1.84
CA ASP A 81 -1.94 8.16 -2.71
C ASP A 81 -2.36 6.91 -3.49
N GLU A 82 -1.42 6.29 -4.21
CA GLU A 82 -1.73 5.13 -5.03
C GLU A 82 -2.10 3.91 -4.17
N THR A 83 -1.44 3.73 -3.02
CA THR A 83 -1.84 2.68 -2.05
C THR A 83 -3.27 2.90 -1.54
N MET A 84 -3.62 4.14 -1.17
CA MET A 84 -4.96 4.46 -0.72
C MET A 84 -5.99 4.32 -1.83
N GLY A 85 -5.65 4.62 -3.09
CA GLY A 85 -6.53 4.49 -4.25
C GLY A 85 -6.84 3.04 -4.62
N TRP A 86 -5.86 2.14 -4.46
CA TRP A 86 -6.05 0.70 -4.68
C TRP A 86 -7.10 0.09 -3.75
N ALA A 87 -7.22 0.58 -2.52
CA ALA A 87 -8.12 0.01 -1.53
C ALA A 87 -9.60 0.00 -1.95
N PRO A 88 -10.23 1.14 -2.27
CA PRO A 88 -11.59 1.14 -2.78
C PRO A 88 -11.66 0.54 -4.19
N ALA A 89 -10.64 0.69 -5.03
CA ALA A 89 -10.66 0.11 -6.38
C ALA A 89 -10.81 -1.42 -6.35
N TYR A 90 -10.06 -2.09 -5.47
CA TYR A 90 -10.15 -3.52 -5.27
C TYR A 90 -11.48 -3.96 -4.67
N VAL A 91 -11.99 -3.25 -3.66
CA VAL A 91 -13.25 -3.62 -2.98
C VAL A 91 -14.47 -3.36 -3.87
N LYS A 92 -14.48 -2.24 -4.59
CA LYS A 92 -15.62 -1.80 -5.39
C LYS A 92 -15.59 -2.32 -6.83
N LYS A 93 -14.48 -2.92 -7.26
CA LYS A 93 -14.25 -3.35 -8.65
C LYS A 93 -14.50 -2.19 -9.63
N MET A 94 -14.01 -1.01 -9.26
CA MET A 94 -14.23 0.22 -10.01
C MET A 94 -13.12 1.22 -9.68
N MET A 95 -12.52 1.81 -10.71
CA MET A 95 -11.45 2.79 -10.55
C MET A 95 -11.98 4.14 -10.09
N ALA A 96 -11.10 4.91 -9.49
CA ALA A 96 -11.41 6.24 -8.99
C ALA A 96 -10.20 7.16 -9.10
N VAL A 97 -10.45 8.46 -9.15
CA VAL A 97 -9.41 9.49 -9.17
C VAL A 97 -9.35 10.22 -7.84
N THR A 98 -8.16 10.67 -7.43
CA THR A 98 -7.96 11.44 -6.21
C THR A 98 -8.63 12.81 -6.33
N ALA A 99 -9.57 13.12 -5.44
CA ALA A 99 -10.20 14.44 -5.36
C ALA A 99 -9.60 15.31 -4.24
N GLU A 100 -9.19 14.68 -3.15
CA GLU A 100 -8.56 15.34 -2.02
C GLU A 100 -7.62 14.35 -1.33
N MET A 101 -6.43 14.80 -0.95
CA MET A 101 -5.52 14.04 -0.10
C MET A 101 -4.91 14.96 0.95
N THR A 102 -4.91 14.50 2.20
CA THR A 102 -4.17 15.11 3.31
C THR A 102 -3.08 14.16 3.76
N VAL A 103 -1.83 14.62 3.72
CA VAL A 103 -0.64 13.87 4.15
C VAL A 103 0.00 14.55 5.34
N ARG A 104 0.31 13.79 6.38
CA ARG A 104 1.05 14.25 7.55
C ARG A 104 2.38 13.49 7.63
N PHE A 105 3.47 14.23 7.51
CA PHE A 105 4.83 13.73 7.72
C PHE A 105 5.16 13.78 9.21
N VAL A 106 5.16 12.62 9.86
CA VAL A 106 5.39 12.46 11.31
C VAL A 106 6.89 12.48 11.62
N LYS A 107 7.69 11.80 10.80
CA LYS A 107 9.15 11.73 10.91
C LYS A 107 9.79 11.78 9.51
N PRO A 108 11.01 12.33 9.38
CA PRO A 108 11.77 12.20 8.13
C PRO A 108 12.08 10.74 7.86
N VAL A 109 12.01 10.32 6.58
CA VAL A 109 12.43 8.99 6.13
C VAL A 109 13.86 9.08 5.60
N PRO A 110 14.85 8.42 6.23
CA PRO A 110 16.17 8.29 5.63
C PRO A 110 16.12 7.45 4.35
N VAL A 111 16.91 7.82 3.34
CA VAL A 111 17.17 6.98 2.17
C VAL A 111 17.69 5.61 2.62
N GLY A 112 17.29 4.56 1.93
CA GLY A 112 17.63 3.17 2.26
C GLY A 112 16.79 2.55 3.36
N THR A 113 15.88 3.29 4.00
CA THR A 113 14.95 2.73 5.01
C THR A 113 13.91 1.85 4.32
N PRO A 114 13.82 0.53 4.63
CA PRO A 114 12.75 -0.30 4.10
C PRO A 114 11.39 0.14 4.64
N LEU A 115 10.45 0.42 3.74
CA LEU A 115 9.12 0.90 4.07
C LEU A 115 8.03 -0.11 3.71
N VAL A 116 7.02 -0.16 4.56
CA VAL A 116 5.72 -0.79 4.29
C VAL A 116 4.67 0.33 4.26
N VAL A 117 4.01 0.49 3.12
CA VAL A 117 2.92 1.44 2.93
C VAL A 117 1.61 0.66 2.88
N THR A 118 0.61 1.15 3.60
CA THR A 118 -0.70 0.50 3.69
C THR A 118 -1.82 1.49 3.37
N GLY A 119 -2.88 1.00 2.74
CA GLY A 119 -4.07 1.79 2.36
C GLY A 119 -5.34 1.00 2.61
N ARG A 120 -6.33 1.65 3.25
CA ARG A 120 -7.56 1.03 3.76
C ARG A 120 -8.77 1.80 3.24
N PHE A 121 -9.82 1.09 2.83
CA PHE A 121 -11.10 1.70 2.46
C PHE A 121 -11.94 1.92 3.73
N THR A 122 -12.30 3.17 4.03
CA THR A 122 -12.88 3.54 5.34
C THR A 122 -14.36 3.92 5.28
N GLU A 123 -14.82 4.61 4.23
CA GLU A 123 -16.23 4.97 4.10
C GLU A 123 -16.68 5.03 2.63
N ASP A 124 -17.81 4.37 2.32
CA ASP A 124 -18.50 4.48 1.04
C ASP A 124 -19.53 5.63 1.08
N LYS A 125 -19.26 6.76 0.42
CA LYS A 125 -20.24 7.83 0.23
C LYS A 125 -20.75 7.83 -1.21
N LYS A 126 -21.94 8.39 -1.39
CA LYS A 126 -22.63 8.46 -2.68
C LYS A 126 -21.78 9.00 -3.84
N TYR A 127 -20.92 9.99 -3.58
CA TYR A 127 -20.16 10.71 -4.61
C TYR A 127 -18.65 10.51 -4.54
N TYR A 128 -18.15 9.98 -3.43
CA TYR A 128 -16.73 9.76 -3.22
C TYR A 128 -16.50 8.68 -2.16
N TRP A 129 -15.33 8.09 -2.17
CA TRP A 129 -14.88 7.09 -1.21
C TRP A 129 -13.80 7.66 -0.33
N LYS A 130 -13.86 7.37 0.97
CA LYS A 130 -12.80 7.78 1.89
C LYS A 130 -11.86 6.63 2.17
N THR A 131 -10.59 6.96 2.32
CA THR A 131 -9.52 6.02 2.59
C THR A 131 -8.55 6.60 3.61
N ALA A 132 -7.79 5.72 4.25
CA ALA A 132 -6.71 6.08 5.16
C ALA A 132 -5.49 5.22 4.88
N GLY A 133 -4.31 5.76 5.09
CA GLY A 133 -3.05 5.05 4.86
C GLY A 133 -1.95 5.44 5.82
N GLU A 134 -0.91 4.61 5.87
CA GLU A 134 0.26 4.78 6.72
C GLU A 134 1.52 4.32 6.00
N ILE A 135 2.63 5.01 6.24
CA ILE A 135 3.99 4.57 5.87
C ILE A 135 4.74 4.25 7.16
N ARG A 136 5.17 3.01 7.30
CA ARG A 136 5.95 2.52 8.44
C ARG A 136 7.27 1.90 8.00
N GLY A 137 8.28 1.99 8.85
CA GLY A 137 9.46 1.13 8.74
C GLY A 137 9.10 -0.31 9.13
N GLU A 138 9.93 -1.28 8.74
CA GLU A 138 9.77 -2.67 9.17
C GLU A 138 9.89 -2.85 10.69
N ASP A 139 10.55 -1.92 11.37
CA ASP A 139 10.61 -1.83 12.84
C ASP A 139 9.31 -1.32 13.49
N GLY A 140 8.31 -0.98 12.68
CA GLY A 140 7.04 -0.41 13.11
C GLY A 140 7.03 1.11 13.29
N THR A 141 8.16 1.80 13.07
CA THR A 141 8.25 3.26 13.18
C THR A 141 7.29 3.94 12.20
N LEU A 142 6.39 4.79 12.70
CA LEU A 142 5.48 5.57 11.88
C LEU A 142 6.17 6.81 11.31
N TYR A 143 6.18 6.93 9.97
CA TYR A 143 6.77 8.07 9.26
C TYR A 143 5.73 9.00 8.65
N VAL A 144 4.69 8.45 8.04
CA VAL A 144 3.66 9.25 7.34
C VAL A 144 2.28 8.65 7.59
N THR A 145 1.28 9.52 7.73
CA THR A 145 -0.14 9.13 7.70
C THR A 145 -0.86 9.90 6.60
N GLY A 146 -1.85 9.27 5.98
CA GLY A 146 -2.66 9.86 4.92
C GLY A 146 -4.16 9.60 5.11
N THR A 147 -4.96 10.55 4.64
CA THR A 147 -6.40 10.34 4.40
C THR A 147 -6.74 10.96 3.05
N ALA A 148 -7.64 10.33 2.31
CA ALA A 148 -8.01 10.81 0.98
C ALA A 148 -9.48 10.58 0.64
N LYS A 149 -9.95 11.32 -0.36
CA LYS A 149 -11.24 11.16 -1.03
C LYS A 149 -11.00 10.81 -2.49
N PHE A 150 -11.62 9.72 -2.93
CA PHE A 150 -11.54 9.23 -4.30
C PHE A 150 -12.91 9.31 -4.97
N VAL A 151 -12.98 9.88 -6.17
CA VAL A 151 -14.22 9.96 -6.95
C VAL A 151 -14.24 8.84 -7.99
N PRO A 152 -15.24 7.94 -7.97
CA PRO A 152 -15.33 6.86 -8.93
C PRO A 152 -15.53 7.38 -10.36
N ILE A 153 -14.85 6.76 -11.33
CA ILE A 153 -14.99 7.10 -12.76
C ILE A 153 -16.12 6.33 -13.46
N GLY A 154 -16.78 5.43 -12.75
CA GLY A 154 -17.88 4.60 -13.27
C GLY A 154 -17.38 3.30 -13.91
N LYS A 155 -18.31 2.35 -14.13
CA LYS A 155 -17.97 0.99 -14.60
C LYS A 155 -17.45 0.97 -16.04
N GLU A 156 -18.11 1.69 -16.93
CA GLU A 156 -17.75 1.72 -18.35
C GLU A 156 -16.32 2.24 -18.55
N GLU A 157 -16.01 3.38 -17.95
CA GLU A 157 -14.66 3.95 -18.01
C GLU A 157 -13.63 3.06 -17.29
N SER A 158 -13.99 2.45 -16.16
CA SER A 158 -13.09 1.50 -15.48
C SER A 158 -12.75 0.31 -16.38
N ALA A 159 -13.74 -0.26 -17.08
CA ALA A 159 -13.53 -1.37 -18.00
C ALA A 159 -12.68 -0.96 -19.21
N ARG A 160 -12.86 0.27 -19.71
CA ARG A 160 -12.04 0.84 -20.79
C ARG A 160 -10.57 0.96 -20.38
N VAL A 161 -10.31 1.59 -19.23
CA VAL A 161 -8.95 1.71 -18.67
C VAL A 161 -8.33 0.33 -18.43
N ASP A 162 -9.12 -0.60 -17.92
CA ASP A 162 -8.69 -1.98 -17.71
C ASP A 162 -8.21 -2.63 -19.02
N GLN A 163 -8.97 -2.48 -20.11
CA GLN A 163 -8.64 -3.03 -21.43
C GLN A 163 -7.41 -2.38 -22.07
N GLU A 164 -7.26 -1.06 -21.93
CA GLU A 164 -6.24 -0.30 -22.64
C GLU A 164 -4.90 -0.22 -21.89
N MET A 165 -4.91 -0.23 -20.55
CA MET A 165 -3.73 0.18 -19.77
C MET A 165 -3.27 -0.84 -18.71
N MET A 166 -4.16 -1.72 -18.24
CA MET A 166 -3.86 -2.56 -17.08
C MET A 166 -3.16 -3.87 -17.48
N ILE A 167 -2.10 -4.19 -16.74
CA ILE A 167 -1.30 -5.40 -16.84
C ILE A 167 -1.59 -6.24 -15.61
N TYR A 168 -1.91 -7.51 -15.84
CA TYR A 168 -2.27 -8.45 -14.78
C TYR A 168 -1.14 -9.45 -14.54
N PRO A 169 -0.85 -9.79 -13.26
CA PRO A 169 -0.01 -10.93 -12.94
C PRO A 169 -0.56 -12.21 -13.59
N GLU A 170 0.34 -13.13 -13.95
CA GLU A 170 -0.04 -14.35 -14.64
C GLU A 170 -1.07 -15.17 -13.84
N GLY A 171 -2.19 -15.53 -14.48
CA GLY A 171 -3.26 -16.30 -13.87
C GLY A 171 -4.26 -15.50 -13.03
N GLU A 172 -4.05 -14.20 -12.83
CA GLU A 172 -5.00 -13.34 -12.10
C GLU A 172 -6.14 -12.85 -13.00
N PRO A 173 -7.41 -12.92 -12.54
CA PRO A 173 -8.53 -12.42 -13.32
C PRO A 173 -8.54 -10.89 -13.35
N ARG A 174 -9.15 -10.36 -14.42
CA ARG A 174 -9.43 -8.93 -14.53
C ARG A 174 -10.30 -8.44 -13.39
N LEU A 175 -9.93 -7.26 -12.87
CA LEU A 175 -10.52 -6.68 -11.68
C LEU A 175 -11.72 -5.78 -12.00
N PHE A 176 -11.74 -5.16 -13.17
CA PHE A 176 -12.71 -4.13 -13.55
C PHE A 176 -13.59 -4.52 -14.77
N SER A 177 -13.48 -5.76 -15.24
CA SER A 177 -14.27 -6.34 -16.32
C SER A 177 -15.69 -6.72 -15.90
#